data_AF-B1G7X4-F1
#
_entry.id   AF-B1G7X4-F1
#
_cell.length_a   1.000
_cell.length_b   1.000
_cell.length_c   1.000
_cell.angle_alpha   90.00
_cell.angle_beta   90.00
_cell.angle_gamma   90.00
#
_symmetry.space_group_name_H-M   'P 1'
#
loop_
_entity.id
_entity.type
_entity.pdbx_description
1 polymer ?
#
loop_
_entity_poly.entity_id
_entity_poly.type
_entity_poly.pdbx_seq_one_letter_code
_entity_poly.pdbx_strand_id
1 'polypeptide(L)'
;MVKRRQFLGGLTALAGSYLLSACGGGGSGDGSTGSTAKASASPMAKVSAANASANGTVMPGAASIIDGYGDVWTLVNGVIYRNGSTVGNTYSVSLVLWYGGKIWHCGTGGQFYVNADDVPEKWLHCSDPRIDVAPVPGSFYGMNGHADYTYTPEQVVSILKGMNCTSYRVGVTDDPKDLNAVVKLAQAFQSAGLTLLVLIDQGVYESGGLMGSESVAYNRGYSVGATVANALKPYGVTIYECGNELTRQDATVVDFTYAGSKASDFNNQNWPIMRGVMRGMIDGVKSAQPSAKCGINFCVADVGASDALWEGRQPDGSGGHPTVRWDVTTWHNYEVYGDLFNVGTDGAGPGFDLATYCKARYGVPLIVTEWNTGPEKSESYRGTYISDRLAAFYNARKTHNIQSVMYYVLDSGNNTYGIMVDGKAIDAPYNAFTSFTSGHADT
;
A
#
# COMPACT_ATOMS: atom_id res chain seq x y z
N MET A 1 29.02 -1.32 -1.49
CA MET A 1 28.17 -0.21 -0.99
C MET A 1 26.81 -0.36 -1.69
N VAL A 2 25.94 -1.19 -1.11
CA VAL A 2 24.59 -1.49 -1.62
C VAL A 2 23.76 -0.22 -1.41
N LYS A 3 23.11 0.30 -2.46
CA LYS A 3 22.35 1.56 -2.37
C LYS A 3 21.10 1.33 -1.52
N ARG A 4 20.75 2.32 -0.68
CA ARG A 4 19.63 2.39 0.30
C ARG A 4 18.28 1.79 -0.15
N ARG A 5 18.04 1.63 -1.45
CA ARG A 5 16.82 1.07 -2.07
C ARG A 5 16.80 -0.47 -2.10
N GLN A 6 17.95 -1.13 -2.24
CA GLN A 6 18.06 -2.59 -2.27
C GLN A 6 17.91 -3.23 -0.88
N PHE A 7 18.18 -2.47 0.19
CA PHE A 7 18.16 -2.98 1.56
C PHE A 7 16.74 -3.13 2.12
N LEU A 8 15.78 -2.28 1.71
CA LEU A 8 14.42 -2.29 2.26
C LEU A 8 13.46 -3.20 1.47
N GLY A 9 13.53 -3.21 0.13
CA GLY A 9 12.77 -4.16 -0.68
C GLY A 9 13.18 -5.63 -0.48
N GLY A 10 14.42 -5.87 0.00
CA GLY A 10 14.88 -7.21 0.37
C GLY A 10 14.59 -7.61 1.82
N LEU A 11 14.32 -6.66 2.73
CA LEU A 11 14.04 -6.97 4.14
C LEU A 11 12.57 -7.33 4.38
N THR A 12 11.62 -6.75 3.63
CA THR A 12 10.19 -7.13 3.72
C THR A 12 9.91 -8.52 3.15
N ALA A 13 10.78 -9.01 2.24
CA ALA A 13 10.65 -10.33 1.62
C ALA A 13 11.22 -11.51 2.43
N LEU A 14 11.89 -11.28 3.58
CA LEU A 14 12.61 -12.32 4.33
C LEU A 14 12.11 -12.58 5.76
N ALA A 15 11.04 -11.93 6.21
CA ALA A 15 10.44 -12.22 7.52
C ALA A 15 9.44 -13.39 7.44
N GLY A 16 9.94 -14.58 7.09
CA GLY A 16 9.17 -15.82 6.99
C GLY A 16 10.01 -17.04 7.32
N SER A 17 10.32 -17.22 8.62
CA SER A 17 10.82 -18.45 9.29
C SER A 17 12.07 -19.17 8.76
N TYR A 18 13.17 -19.19 9.55
CA TYR A 18 13.71 -20.37 10.27
C TYR A 18 15.03 -20.04 11.00
N LEU A 19 15.01 -20.26 12.32
CA LEU A 19 16.06 -20.76 13.23
C LEU A 19 17.49 -20.17 13.28
N LEU A 20 17.93 -19.97 14.54
CA LEU A 20 19.26 -19.65 15.03
C LEU A 20 20.41 -20.46 14.39
N SER A 21 21.54 -19.79 14.12
CA SER A 21 22.85 -20.32 14.49
C SER A 21 23.82 -19.18 14.80
N ALA A 22 24.31 -19.18 16.04
CA ALA A 22 25.41 -18.37 16.50
C ALA A 22 26.74 -19.08 16.19
N CYS A 23 27.73 -18.33 15.71
CA CYS A 23 29.20 -18.49 15.78
C CYS A 23 29.74 -17.31 14.93
N GLY A 24 30.60 -16.40 15.34
CA GLY A 24 31.64 -16.39 16.35
C GLY A 24 32.88 -15.75 15.72
N GLY A 25 33.44 -14.71 16.36
CA GLY A 25 34.74 -14.07 16.03
C GLY A 25 34.62 -12.82 15.16
N GLY A 26 35.13 -11.64 15.49
CA GLY A 26 36.20 -11.27 16.43
C GLY A 26 37.19 -10.38 15.68
N GLY A 27 37.41 -9.13 16.12
CA GLY A 27 38.42 -8.25 15.53
C GLY A 27 38.22 -6.77 15.84
N SER A 28 38.81 -6.32 16.95
CA SER A 28 38.92 -4.92 17.36
C SER A 28 39.82 -4.10 16.43
N GLY A 29 39.55 -2.79 16.32
CA GLY A 29 40.44 -1.80 15.72
C GLY A 29 39.96 -0.38 16.01
N ASP A 30 40.73 0.33 16.84
CA ASP A 30 40.44 1.62 17.47
C ASP A 30 40.22 2.82 16.53
N GLY A 31 39.36 3.73 17.01
CA GLY A 31 39.68 5.15 17.24
C GLY A 31 39.95 6.08 16.05
N SER A 32 39.03 7.01 15.80
CA SER A 32 39.36 8.45 15.80
C SER A 32 38.09 9.31 15.72
N THR A 33 38.06 10.29 16.61
CA THR A 33 37.09 11.37 16.77
C THR A 33 37.03 12.31 15.57
N GLY A 34 35.83 12.65 15.12
CA GLY A 34 35.60 13.69 14.12
C GLY A 34 34.14 14.17 14.15
N SER A 35 33.82 15.01 15.14
CA SER A 35 32.55 15.73 15.22
C SER A 35 32.33 16.56 13.96
N THR A 36 31.35 16.18 13.15
CA THR A 36 30.67 17.11 12.24
C THR A 36 29.17 16.92 12.44
N ALA A 37 28.55 17.91 13.09
CA ALA A 37 27.11 18.02 13.21
C ALA A 37 26.51 18.04 11.80
N LYS A 38 25.88 16.92 11.40
CA LYS A 38 25.04 16.91 10.19
C LYS A 38 23.76 17.65 10.52
N ALA A 39 23.53 18.71 9.75
CA ALA A 39 22.38 19.58 9.83
C ALA A 39 21.07 18.78 9.95
N SER A 40 20.25 19.19 10.91
CA SER A 40 18.83 18.91 11.00
C SER A 40 18.21 19.01 9.61
N ALA A 41 17.58 17.92 9.13
CA ALA A 41 16.75 17.97 7.95
C ALA A 41 15.54 18.83 8.29
N SER A 42 15.61 20.11 7.88
CA SER A 42 14.47 21.01 7.78
C SER A 42 13.34 20.33 7.00
N PRO A 43 12.06 20.69 7.24
CA PRO A 43 10.94 20.14 6.49
C PRO A 43 11.25 20.24 5.01
N MET A 44 11.20 19.10 4.32
CA MET A 44 11.52 19.00 2.89
C MET A 44 10.65 20.04 2.17
N ALA A 45 11.30 21.11 1.70
CA ALA A 45 10.61 22.21 1.05
C ALA A 45 9.80 21.62 -0.11
N LYS A 46 8.51 22.00 -0.20
CA LYS A 46 7.73 21.89 -1.43
C LYS A 46 8.61 22.45 -2.55
N VAL A 47 9.20 21.59 -3.37
CA VAL A 47 9.67 22.03 -4.69
C VAL A 47 8.39 22.30 -5.44
N SER A 48 7.94 23.56 -5.37
CA SER A 48 6.83 24.03 -6.16
C SER A 48 7.15 23.75 -7.61
N ALA A 49 6.31 22.95 -8.26
CA ALA A 49 6.12 22.96 -9.69
C ALA A 49 5.79 24.38 -10.11
N ALA A 50 6.81 25.23 -10.29
CA ALA A 50 6.63 26.67 -10.43
C ALA A 50 5.76 27.07 -11.64
N ASN A 51 5.44 26.10 -12.52
CA ASN A 51 4.63 26.27 -13.71
C ASN A 51 3.38 25.36 -13.78
N ALA A 52 3.14 24.44 -12.84
CA ALA A 52 1.93 23.61 -12.91
C ALA A 52 0.68 24.45 -12.57
N SER A 53 -0.44 24.15 -13.22
CA SER A 53 -1.72 24.77 -12.91
C SER A 53 -2.14 24.49 -11.46
N ALA A 54 -2.94 25.38 -10.88
CA ALA A 54 -3.47 25.18 -9.53
C ALA A 54 -4.33 23.91 -9.48
N ASN A 55 -4.21 23.13 -8.40
CA ASN A 55 -5.04 21.95 -8.19
C ASN A 55 -6.52 22.31 -8.27
N GLY A 56 -7.30 21.58 -9.06
CA GLY A 56 -8.71 21.89 -9.34
C GLY A 56 -8.95 22.75 -10.59
N THR A 57 -7.91 23.13 -11.34
CA THR A 57 -8.07 23.86 -12.61
C THR A 57 -8.84 23.00 -13.63
N VAL A 58 -9.82 23.61 -14.31
CA VAL A 58 -10.67 22.94 -15.29
C VAL A 58 -10.70 23.66 -16.63
N MET A 59 -10.71 22.90 -17.73
CA MET A 59 -11.13 23.37 -19.06
C MET A 59 -12.59 22.97 -19.30
N PRO A 60 -13.41 23.81 -19.97
CA PRO A 60 -13.02 25.00 -20.75
C PRO A 60 -12.90 26.31 -19.95
N GLY A 61 -13.02 26.29 -18.61
CA GLY A 61 -12.87 27.51 -17.79
C GLY A 61 -11.49 28.17 -17.92
N ALA A 62 -10.44 27.36 -18.01
CA ALA A 62 -9.09 27.77 -18.39
C ALA A 62 -8.85 27.51 -19.89
N ALA A 63 -8.01 28.33 -20.52
CA ALA A 63 -7.60 28.15 -21.92
C ALA A 63 -6.67 26.93 -22.10
N SER A 64 -5.88 26.63 -21.07
CA SER A 64 -5.00 25.46 -21.01
C SER A 64 -4.77 25.05 -19.56
N ILE A 65 -4.25 23.84 -19.39
CA ILE A 65 -3.73 23.31 -18.13
C ILE A 65 -2.25 22.99 -18.34
N ILE A 66 -1.41 23.28 -17.35
CA ILE A 66 -0.01 22.85 -17.32
C ILE A 66 0.11 21.79 -16.23
N ASP A 67 0.60 20.60 -16.56
CA ASP A 67 0.77 19.52 -15.60
C ASP A 67 2.09 19.62 -14.80
N GLY A 68 2.34 18.64 -13.92
CA GLY A 68 3.53 18.57 -13.08
C GLY A 68 4.84 18.36 -13.85
N TYR A 69 4.78 17.95 -15.12
CA TYR A 69 5.94 17.80 -16.01
C TYR A 69 6.15 19.02 -16.90
N GLY A 70 5.25 20.00 -16.84
CA GLY A 70 5.28 21.20 -17.68
C GLY A 70 4.60 21.03 -19.04
N ASP A 71 3.90 19.92 -19.27
CA ASP A 71 3.19 19.71 -20.52
C ASP A 71 1.91 20.54 -20.56
N VAL A 72 1.61 21.09 -21.74
CA VAL A 72 0.46 21.96 -21.95
C VAL A 72 -0.69 21.14 -22.51
N TRP A 73 -1.77 21.08 -21.76
CA TRP A 73 -3.01 20.41 -22.09
C TRP A 73 -4.04 21.41 -22.60
N THR A 74 -4.71 21.09 -23.70
CA THR A 74 -5.78 21.91 -24.29
C THR A 74 -6.98 21.05 -24.68
N LEU A 75 -8.18 21.63 -24.61
CA LEU A 75 -9.43 21.01 -25.06
C LEU A 75 -9.95 21.76 -26.29
N VAL A 76 -9.99 21.12 -27.44
CA VAL A 76 -10.44 21.73 -28.71
C VAL A 76 -11.53 20.87 -29.31
N ASN A 77 -12.73 21.43 -29.48
CA ASN A 77 -13.89 20.73 -30.07
C ASN A 77 -14.18 19.36 -29.43
N GLY A 78 -14.00 19.23 -28.11
CA GLY A 78 -14.22 17.99 -27.37
C GLY A 78 -13.11 16.95 -27.50
N VAL A 79 -11.95 17.32 -28.05
CA VAL A 79 -10.74 16.47 -28.17
C VAL A 79 -9.63 17.02 -27.27
N ILE A 80 -8.94 16.13 -26.55
CA ILE A 80 -7.86 16.49 -25.63
C ILE A 80 -6.52 16.43 -26.37
N TYR A 81 -5.72 17.47 -26.21
CA TYR A 81 -4.36 17.57 -26.71
C TYR A 81 -3.38 17.78 -25.56
N ARG A 82 -2.16 17.23 -25.71
CA ARG A 82 -0.97 17.49 -24.89
C ARG A 82 0.14 17.92 -25.83
N ASN A 83 0.71 19.11 -25.60
CA ASN A 83 1.74 19.71 -26.45
C ASN A 83 1.39 19.72 -27.94
N GLY A 84 0.11 20.01 -28.25
CA GLY A 84 -0.39 20.08 -29.63
C GLY A 84 -0.68 18.73 -30.30
N SER A 85 -0.46 17.60 -29.63
CA SER A 85 -0.81 16.26 -30.14
C SER A 85 -2.00 15.67 -29.39
N THR A 86 -2.88 14.94 -30.08
CA THR A 86 -4.05 14.28 -29.46
C THR A 86 -3.61 13.20 -28.47
N VAL A 87 -4.30 13.10 -27.33
CA VAL A 87 -4.03 12.07 -26.31
C VAL A 87 -5.13 11.01 -26.32
N GLY A 88 -4.79 9.81 -26.82
CA GLY A 88 -5.75 8.72 -26.98
C GLY A 88 -6.87 9.05 -27.96
N ASN A 89 -7.93 8.24 -27.96
CA ASN A 89 -9.13 8.49 -28.76
C ASN A 89 -10.19 9.21 -27.92
N THR A 90 -10.12 10.54 -27.87
CA THR A 90 -11.06 11.38 -27.12
C THR A 90 -11.97 12.16 -28.07
N TYR A 91 -13.26 12.15 -27.79
CA TYR A 91 -14.28 12.92 -28.48
C TYR A 91 -15.40 13.27 -27.50
N SER A 92 -16.12 14.37 -27.75
CA SER A 92 -17.22 14.83 -26.87
C SER A 92 -16.81 15.00 -25.40
N VAL A 93 -15.57 15.43 -25.13
CA VAL A 93 -15.12 15.79 -23.78
C VAL A 93 -15.73 17.13 -23.39
N SER A 94 -16.40 17.16 -22.24
CA SER A 94 -17.06 18.35 -21.68
C SER A 94 -16.19 19.06 -20.63
N LEU A 95 -15.27 18.32 -20.00
CA LEU A 95 -14.39 18.83 -18.95
C LEU A 95 -13.04 18.12 -18.98
N VAL A 96 -11.96 18.87 -18.81
CA VAL A 96 -10.62 18.36 -18.46
C VAL A 96 -10.21 19.00 -17.14
N LEU A 97 -9.62 18.22 -16.23
CA LEU A 97 -9.34 18.61 -14.86
C LEU A 97 -7.90 18.24 -14.49
N TRP A 98 -7.19 19.20 -13.90
CA TRP A 98 -5.94 18.95 -13.18
C TRP A 98 -6.24 18.78 -11.70
N TYR A 99 -6.04 17.58 -11.15
CA TYR A 99 -6.34 17.29 -9.76
C TYR A 99 -5.46 16.17 -9.20
N GLY A 100 -4.94 16.36 -7.99
CA GLY A 100 -4.10 15.38 -7.29
C GLY A 100 -2.86 14.98 -8.07
N GLY A 101 -2.29 15.87 -8.90
CA GLY A 101 -1.13 15.55 -9.75
C GLY A 101 -1.44 14.71 -11.00
N LYS A 102 -2.73 14.53 -11.36
CA LYS A 102 -3.17 13.81 -12.55
C LYS A 102 -4.10 14.66 -13.42
N ILE A 103 -4.16 14.29 -14.70
CA ILE A 103 -5.15 14.80 -15.64
C ILE A 103 -6.33 13.83 -15.69
N TRP A 104 -7.53 14.41 -15.58
CA TRP A 104 -8.81 13.71 -15.62
C TRP A 104 -9.68 14.35 -16.71
N HIS A 105 -10.64 13.60 -17.24
CA HIS A 105 -11.66 14.19 -18.10
C HIS A 105 -13.04 13.61 -17.84
N CYS A 106 -14.07 14.38 -18.23
CA CYS A 106 -15.46 13.94 -18.25
C CYS A 106 -16.01 14.06 -19.67
N GLY A 107 -16.68 13.02 -20.15
CA GLY A 107 -17.44 13.07 -21.40
C GLY A 107 -18.77 13.83 -21.24
N THR A 108 -19.41 14.20 -22.33
CA THR A 108 -20.78 14.76 -22.32
C THR A 108 -21.82 13.81 -21.74
N GLY A 109 -21.54 12.50 -21.71
CA GLY A 109 -22.38 11.48 -21.04
C GLY A 109 -22.15 11.35 -19.53
N GLY A 110 -21.25 12.13 -18.93
CA GLY A 110 -20.98 12.12 -17.49
C GLY A 110 -19.95 11.08 -17.03
N GLN A 111 -19.39 10.26 -17.93
CA GLN A 111 -18.35 9.28 -17.59
C GLN A 111 -17.01 9.99 -17.34
N PHE A 112 -16.31 9.59 -16.28
CA PHE A 112 -15.00 10.12 -15.92
C PHE A 112 -13.87 9.15 -16.27
N TYR A 113 -12.73 9.73 -16.63
CA TYR A 113 -11.51 8.98 -16.94
C TYR A 113 -10.29 9.70 -16.38
N VAL A 114 -9.27 8.92 -16.00
CA VAL A 114 -7.95 9.40 -15.61
C VAL A 114 -6.93 9.09 -16.69
N ASN A 115 -6.01 10.01 -16.93
CA ASN A 115 -4.90 9.76 -17.84
C ASN A 115 -3.92 8.75 -17.24
N ALA A 116 -3.60 7.72 -18.02
CA ALA A 116 -2.59 6.73 -17.73
C ALA A 116 -1.70 6.57 -18.98
N ASP A 117 -0.58 7.26 -19.02
CA ASP A 117 0.25 7.32 -20.24
C ASP A 117 0.82 5.97 -20.69
N ASP A 118 0.99 5.04 -19.76
CA ASP A 118 1.60 3.74 -20.04
C ASP A 118 0.57 2.66 -20.46
N VAL A 119 -0.71 3.02 -20.66
CA VAL A 119 -1.72 2.12 -21.28
C VAL A 119 -2.06 2.55 -22.72
N PRO A 120 -2.36 1.62 -23.64
CA PRO A 120 -2.63 1.95 -25.05
C PRO A 120 -3.75 2.98 -25.26
N GLU A 121 -4.81 2.89 -24.46
CA GLU A 121 -5.99 3.76 -24.55
C GLU A 121 -5.75 5.15 -23.96
N LYS A 122 -4.67 5.34 -23.20
CA LYS A 122 -4.28 6.56 -22.47
C LYS A 122 -5.25 7.00 -21.37
N TRP A 123 -6.45 6.42 -21.29
CA TRP A 123 -7.53 6.83 -20.42
C TRP A 123 -8.18 5.63 -19.75
N LEU A 124 -8.24 5.64 -18.42
CA LEU A 124 -8.84 4.59 -17.61
C LEU A 124 -10.11 5.11 -16.94
N HIS A 125 -11.18 4.30 -16.95
CA HIS A 125 -12.45 4.70 -16.34
C HIS A 125 -12.32 4.90 -14.83
N CYS A 126 -12.96 5.95 -14.32
CA CYS A 126 -12.96 6.30 -12.91
C CYS A 126 -14.23 7.08 -12.53
N SER A 127 -14.35 7.42 -11.25
CA SER A 127 -15.29 8.43 -10.75
C SER A 127 -14.66 9.82 -10.73
N ASP A 128 -15.45 10.86 -10.47
CA ASP A 128 -14.93 12.22 -10.30
C ASP A 128 -14.03 12.30 -9.05
N PRO A 129 -12.72 12.62 -9.20
CA PRO A 129 -11.77 12.59 -8.08
C PRO A 129 -12.04 13.66 -7.01
N ARG A 130 -12.86 14.67 -7.32
CA ARG A 130 -13.22 15.77 -6.41
C ARG A 130 -14.32 15.38 -5.42
N ILE A 131 -15.00 14.25 -5.64
CA ILE A 131 -16.02 13.79 -4.72
C ILE A 131 -15.34 13.23 -3.47
N ASP A 132 -15.58 13.89 -2.34
CA ASP A 132 -15.11 13.41 -1.05
C ASP A 132 -15.86 12.15 -0.64
N VAL A 133 -15.10 11.18 -0.13
CA VAL A 133 -15.65 9.93 0.40
C VAL A 133 -15.06 9.69 1.78
N ALA A 134 -15.94 9.58 2.77
CA ALA A 134 -15.61 9.22 4.13
C ALA A 134 -15.95 7.74 4.36
N PRO A 135 -15.02 6.92 4.90
CA PRO A 135 -15.32 5.56 5.33
C PRO A 135 -16.11 5.59 6.65
N VAL A 136 -16.62 4.42 7.03
CA VAL A 136 -17.28 4.24 8.33
C VAL A 136 -16.23 4.40 9.45
N PRO A 137 -16.45 5.29 10.44
CA PRO A 137 -15.56 5.42 11.59
C PRO A 137 -15.54 4.15 12.46
N GLY A 138 -14.46 3.96 13.21
CA GLY A 138 -14.28 2.88 14.19
C GLY A 138 -13.18 1.88 13.85
N SER A 139 -12.46 2.06 12.74
CA SER A 139 -11.37 1.16 12.31
C SER A 139 -10.08 1.88 11.91
N PHE A 140 -10.00 3.20 12.09
CA PHE A 140 -8.94 4.00 11.50
C PHE A 140 -7.55 3.67 12.04
N TYR A 141 -7.40 3.51 13.36
CA TYR A 141 -6.11 3.24 13.98
C TYR A 141 -5.82 1.74 14.06
N GLY A 142 -4.79 1.32 13.32
CA GLY A 142 -4.32 -0.06 13.31
C GLY A 142 -2.84 -0.20 13.60
N MET A 143 -2.44 -1.43 13.92
CA MET A 143 -1.06 -1.82 14.15
C MET A 143 -0.76 -3.08 13.35
N ASN A 144 0.40 -3.16 12.74
CA ASN A 144 0.91 -4.39 12.14
C ASN A 144 1.69 -5.19 13.20
N GLY A 145 1.63 -6.50 13.12
CA GLY A 145 2.57 -7.35 13.86
C GLY A 145 2.45 -8.82 13.51
N HIS A 146 3.03 -9.65 14.37
CA HIS A 146 3.21 -11.07 14.09
C HIS A 146 2.42 -11.95 15.06
N ALA A 147 2.12 -13.18 14.62
CA ALA A 147 1.41 -14.18 15.42
C ALA A 147 2.35 -15.01 16.31
N ASP A 148 3.66 -14.97 16.03
CA ASP A 148 4.70 -15.74 16.70
C ASP A 148 5.45 -14.93 17.77
N TYR A 149 4.93 -13.76 18.14
CA TYR A 149 5.41 -12.99 19.28
C TYR A 149 5.43 -13.81 20.57
N THR A 150 6.29 -13.40 21.50
CA THR A 150 6.32 -13.94 22.87
C THR A 150 5.11 -13.50 23.72
N TYR A 151 4.32 -12.55 23.21
CA TYR A 151 3.07 -12.10 23.81
C TYR A 151 1.96 -13.16 23.67
N THR A 152 1.14 -13.30 24.70
CA THR A 152 -0.14 -14.00 24.55
C THR A 152 -1.12 -13.14 23.74
N PRO A 153 -2.13 -13.75 23.10
CA PRO A 153 -3.19 -13.00 22.42
C PRO A 153 -3.84 -11.91 23.29
N GLU A 154 -4.05 -12.19 24.58
CA GLU A 154 -4.64 -11.24 25.53
C GLU A 154 -3.70 -10.07 25.83
N GLN A 155 -2.38 -10.30 25.87
CA GLN A 155 -1.39 -9.24 26.00
C GLN A 155 -1.41 -8.33 24.77
N VAL A 156 -1.46 -8.90 23.55
CA VAL A 156 -1.59 -8.11 22.31
C VAL A 156 -2.86 -7.26 22.36
N VAL A 157 -4.01 -7.84 22.72
CA VAL A 157 -5.26 -7.09 22.90
C VAL A 157 -5.12 -5.93 23.91
N SER A 158 -4.52 -6.20 25.07
CA SER A 158 -4.33 -5.20 26.12
C SER A 158 -3.46 -4.03 25.65
N ILE A 159 -2.34 -4.35 24.99
CA ILE A 159 -1.42 -3.38 24.41
C ILE A 159 -2.12 -2.50 23.38
N LEU A 160 -2.85 -3.10 22.44
CA LEU A 160 -3.57 -2.35 21.40
C LEU A 160 -4.64 -1.44 21.98
N LYS A 161 -5.41 -1.91 22.97
CA LYS A 161 -6.38 -1.06 23.69
C LYS A 161 -5.70 0.11 24.39
N GLY A 162 -4.55 -0.11 25.02
CA GLY A 162 -3.75 0.94 25.64
C GLY A 162 -3.26 2.01 24.66
N MET A 163 -3.13 1.67 23.37
CA MET A 163 -2.75 2.61 22.31
C MET A 163 -3.94 3.20 21.54
N ASN A 164 -5.18 2.89 21.95
CA ASN A 164 -6.43 3.19 21.23
C ASN A 164 -6.46 2.65 19.78
N CYS A 165 -5.77 1.54 19.52
CA CYS A 165 -5.91 0.81 18.26
C CYS A 165 -7.20 -0.02 18.27
N THR A 166 -7.88 -0.06 17.13
CA THR A 166 -9.11 -0.84 16.91
C THR A 166 -8.89 -2.04 16.00
N SER A 167 -7.75 -2.08 15.30
CA SER A 167 -7.43 -3.11 14.33
C SER A 167 -5.98 -3.59 14.42
N TYR A 168 -5.75 -4.83 13.99
CA TYR A 168 -4.42 -5.43 13.89
C TYR A 168 -4.26 -6.19 12.59
N ARG A 169 -3.18 -5.93 11.85
CA ARG A 169 -2.78 -6.71 10.68
C ARG A 169 -1.81 -7.79 11.08
N VAL A 170 -2.09 -9.02 10.65
CA VAL A 170 -1.25 -10.19 10.91
C VAL A 170 -1.19 -11.11 9.70
N GLY A 171 0.00 -11.60 9.39
CA GLY A 171 0.24 -12.62 8.37
C GLY A 171 -0.19 -14.01 8.84
N VAL A 172 -0.65 -14.82 7.90
CA VAL A 172 -0.97 -16.24 8.12
C VAL A 172 -0.78 -17.04 6.84
N THR A 173 -0.20 -18.22 6.97
CA THR A 173 -0.13 -19.27 5.96
C THR A 173 -1.18 -20.36 6.24
N ASP A 174 -1.34 -21.34 5.36
CA ASP A 174 -2.14 -22.54 5.64
C ASP A 174 -1.36 -23.62 6.40
N ASP A 175 -0.13 -23.33 6.87
CA ASP A 175 0.56 -24.20 7.80
C ASP A 175 -0.25 -24.30 9.11
N PRO A 176 -0.57 -25.52 9.60
CA PRO A 176 -1.40 -25.67 10.79
C PRO A 176 -0.85 -25.01 12.04
N LYS A 177 0.48 -24.89 12.21
CA LYS A 177 1.05 -24.25 13.41
C LYS A 177 0.80 -22.74 13.36
N ASP A 178 1.07 -22.13 12.22
CA ASP A 178 0.86 -20.70 11.99
C ASP A 178 -0.64 -20.34 12.05
N LEU A 179 -1.48 -21.06 11.31
CA LEU A 179 -2.93 -20.85 11.30
C LEU A 179 -3.55 -20.99 12.71
N ASN A 180 -3.10 -21.96 13.51
CA ASN A 180 -3.58 -22.11 14.88
C ASN A 180 -3.16 -20.96 15.80
N ALA A 181 -2.01 -20.30 15.55
CA ALA A 181 -1.61 -19.11 16.30
C ALA A 181 -2.54 -17.93 15.96
N VAL A 182 -2.85 -17.73 14.68
CA VAL A 182 -3.75 -16.66 14.23
C VAL A 182 -5.20 -16.91 14.66
N VAL A 183 -5.66 -18.17 14.72
CA VAL A 183 -6.97 -18.52 15.30
C VAL A 183 -7.09 -18.07 16.76
N LYS A 184 -6.04 -18.28 17.58
CA LYS A 184 -6.05 -17.83 18.99
C LYS A 184 -6.08 -16.31 19.09
N LEU A 185 -5.36 -15.60 18.22
CA LEU A 185 -5.47 -14.15 18.11
C LEU A 185 -6.90 -13.72 17.75
N ALA A 186 -7.50 -14.33 16.72
CA ALA A 186 -8.86 -14.00 16.29
C ALA A 186 -9.90 -14.21 17.42
N GLN A 187 -9.79 -15.29 18.20
CA GLN A 187 -10.64 -15.54 19.37
C GLN A 187 -10.54 -14.42 20.43
N ALA A 188 -9.31 -14.01 20.78
CA ALA A 188 -9.08 -12.94 21.74
C ALA A 188 -9.62 -11.59 21.22
N PHE A 189 -9.41 -11.30 19.94
CA PHE A 189 -9.86 -10.07 19.29
C PHE A 189 -11.38 -9.97 19.20
N GLN A 190 -12.06 -11.06 18.82
CA GLN A 190 -13.51 -11.15 18.79
C GLN A 190 -14.11 -10.81 20.17
N SER A 191 -13.58 -11.44 21.22
CA SER A 191 -14.03 -11.20 22.60
C SER A 191 -13.77 -9.77 23.07
N ALA A 192 -12.74 -9.12 22.51
CA ALA A 192 -12.31 -7.79 22.87
C ALA A 192 -12.99 -6.67 22.07
N GLY A 193 -13.75 -7.00 21.01
CA GLY A 193 -14.32 -6.04 20.07
C GLY A 193 -13.30 -5.40 19.12
N LEU A 194 -12.14 -6.04 18.90
CA LEU A 194 -11.11 -5.58 17.98
C LEU A 194 -11.20 -6.30 16.63
N THR A 195 -10.75 -5.63 15.56
CA THR A 195 -10.76 -6.18 14.20
C THR A 195 -9.41 -6.79 13.84
N LEU A 196 -9.41 -8.00 13.29
CA LEU A 196 -8.24 -8.59 12.66
C LEU A 196 -8.32 -8.39 11.15
N LEU A 197 -7.32 -7.73 10.56
CA LEU A 197 -7.08 -7.75 9.11
C LEU A 197 -6.06 -8.85 8.84
N VAL A 198 -6.46 -9.86 8.09
CA VAL A 198 -5.65 -11.06 7.92
C VAL A 198 -4.96 -11.03 6.57
N LEU A 199 -3.63 -10.95 6.58
CA LEU A 199 -2.80 -11.12 5.40
C LEU A 199 -2.62 -12.62 5.15
N ILE A 200 -3.13 -13.11 4.03
CA ILE A 200 -2.86 -14.47 3.55
C ILE A 200 -1.49 -14.44 2.87
N ASP A 201 -0.49 -15.04 3.53
CA ASP A 201 0.91 -14.98 3.11
C ASP A 201 1.26 -16.12 2.14
N GLN A 202 0.63 -16.08 0.95
CA GLN A 202 0.96 -16.97 -0.16
C GLN A 202 1.67 -16.16 -1.26
N GLY A 203 2.92 -16.51 -1.54
CA GLY A 203 3.73 -15.95 -2.61
C GLY A 203 3.54 -16.65 -3.96
N VAL A 204 4.40 -16.31 -4.93
CA VAL A 204 4.42 -16.96 -6.27
C VAL A 204 5.26 -18.24 -6.33
N TYR A 205 5.91 -18.59 -5.22
CA TYR A 205 6.80 -19.74 -5.09
C TYR A 205 6.13 -20.89 -4.35
N GLU A 206 6.59 -22.11 -4.63
CA GLU A 206 6.25 -23.35 -3.94
C GLU A 206 7.52 -24.19 -3.72
N SER A 207 7.41 -25.32 -3.02
CA SER A 207 8.52 -26.26 -2.86
C SER A 207 9.05 -26.71 -4.23
N GLY A 208 10.22 -26.19 -4.62
CA GLY A 208 10.84 -26.46 -5.92
C GLY A 208 11.00 -25.23 -6.83
N GLY A 209 10.52 -24.06 -6.41
CA GLY A 209 10.74 -22.79 -7.10
C GLY A 209 9.46 -22.08 -7.51
N LEU A 210 9.55 -21.25 -8.54
CA LEU A 210 8.42 -20.50 -9.08
C LEU A 210 7.32 -21.46 -9.58
N MET A 211 6.06 -21.18 -9.25
CA MET A 211 4.93 -22.01 -9.72
C MET A 211 4.83 -22.04 -11.25
N GLY A 212 4.50 -23.21 -11.82
CA GLY A 212 4.67 -23.45 -13.25
C GLY A 212 3.65 -22.80 -14.20
N SER A 213 2.53 -22.27 -13.70
CA SER A 213 1.52 -21.61 -14.54
C SER A 213 0.53 -20.78 -13.72
N GLU A 214 -0.22 -19.91 -14.39
CA GLU A 214 -1.34 -19.16 -13.79
C GLU A 214 -2.40 -20.09 -13.16
N SER A 215 -2.72 -21.23 -13.78
CA SER A 215 -3.72 -22.17 -13.25
C SER A 215 -3.24 -22.86 -11.97
N VAL A 216 -1.96 -23.27 -11.92
CA VAL A 216 -1.35 -23.84 -10.71
C VAL A 216 -1.36 -22.81 -9.57
N ALA A 217 -0.92 -21.59 -9.88
CA ALA A 217 -0.94 -20.46 -8.95
C ALA A 217 -2.35 -20.14 -8.43
N TYR A 218 -3.33 -20.11 -9.33
CA TYR A 218 -4.73 -19.90 -8.98
C TYR A 218 -5.25 -20.98 -8.04
N ASN A 219 -5.04 -22.26 -8.37
CA ASN A 219 -5.50 -23.37 -7.52
C ASN A 219 -4.84 -23.34 -6.14
N ARG A 220 -3.56 -22.99 -6.07
CA ARG A 220 -2.86 -22.84 -4.79
C ARG A 220 -3.45 -21.68 -3.98
N GLY A 221 -3.55 -20.50 -4.56
CA GLY A 221 -4.17 -19.34 -3.91
C GLY A 221 -5.59 -19.64 -3.43
N TYR A 222 -6.40 -20.32 -4.25
CA TYR A 222 -7.77 -20.74 -3.90
C TYR A 222 -7.79 -21.65 -2.68
N SER A 223 -6.93 -22.67 -2.65
CA SER A 223 -6.84 -23.60 -1.53
C SER A 223 -6.46 -22.89 -0.23
N VAL A 224 -5.44 -22.03 -0.25
CA VAL A 224 -4.98 -21.29 0.93
C VAL A 224 -6.05 -20.32 1.40
N GLY A 225 -6.61 -19.52 0.49
CA GLY A 225 -7.64 -18.53 0.81
C GLY A 225 -8.88 -19.17 1.43
N ALA A 226 -9.36 -20.29 0.87
CA ALA A 226 -10.48 -21.03 1.43
C ALA A 226 -10.17 -21.64 2.81
N THR A 227 -8.95 -22.17 3.00
CA THR A 227 -8.53 -22.77 4.27
C THR A 227 -8.47 -21.73 5.38
N VAL A 228 -7.76 -20.62 5.15
CA VAL A 228 -7.63 -19.51 6.10
C VAL A 228 -8.99 -18.91 6.43
N ALA A 229 -9.82 -18.61 5.43
CA ALA A 229 -11.13 -18.02 5.67
C ALA A 229 -12.07 -18.96 6.44
N ASN A 230 -12.09 -20.26 6.13
CA ASN A 230 -12.90 -21.22 6.89
C ASN A 230 -12.49 -21.33 8.36
N ALA A 231 -11.19 -21.25 8.66
CA ALA A 231 -10.69 -21.30 10.03
C ALA A 231 -11.00 -20.04 10.83
N LEU A 232 -10.99 -18.86 10.19
CA LEU A 232 -11.05 -17.57 10.87
C LEU A 232 -12.45 -16.92 10.88
N LYS A 233 -13.33 -17.25 9.92
CA LYS A 233 -14.70 -16.71 9.87
C LYS A 233 -15.53 -16.94 11.13
N PRO A 234 -15.41 -18.06 11.90
CA PRO A 234 -16.16 -18.22 13.15
C PRO A 234 -15.79 -17.19 14.22
N TYR A 235 -14.60 -16.59 14.09
CA TYR A 235 -14.03 -15.63 15.04
C TYR A 235 -14.13 -14.17 14.55
N GLY A 236 -15.07 -13.89 13.64
CA GLY A 236 -15.41 -12.52 13.23
C GLY A 236 -14.43 -11.87 12.26
N VAL A 237 -13.45 -12.61 11.72
CA VAL A 237 -12.60 -12.10 10.64
C VAL A 237 -13.43 -11.92 9.38
N THR A 238 -13.34 -10.72 8.79
CA THR A 238 -14.15 -10.33 7.61
C THR A 238 -13.34 -9.58 6.55
N ILE A 239 -12.07 -9.25 6.82
CA ILE A 239 -11.20 -8.52 5.90
C ILE A 239 -9.91 -9.32 5.72
N TYR A 240 -9.59 -9.62 4.47
CA TYR A 240 -8.42 -10.38 4.08
C TYR A 240 -7.59 -9.58 3.08
N GLU A 241 -6.29 -9.51 3.29
CA GLU A 241 -5.33 -9.06 2.30
C GLU A 241 -4.71 -10.29 1.64
N CYS A 242 -4.85 -10.40 0.33
CA CYS A 242 -4.46 -11.58 -0.42
C CYS A 242 -3.07 -11.37 -1.01
N GLY A 243 -2.05 -11.79 -0.27
CA GLY A 243 -0.64 -11.72 -0.65
C GLY A 243 0.08 -10.48 -0.12
N ASN A 244 1.36 -10.65 0.23
CA ASN A 244 2.24 -9.60 0.73
C ASN A 244 3.17 -9.10 -0.37
N GLU A 245 3.05 -7.83 -0.76
CA GLU A 245 3.90 -7.16 -1.75
C GLU A 245 4.22 -8.03 -2.98
N LEU A 246 3.21 -8.74 -3.51
CA LEU A 246 3.41 -9.72 -4.58
C LEU A 246 3.99 -9.09 -5.86
N THR A 247 3.79 -7.78 -6.04
CA THR A 247 4.36 -6.99 -7.13
C THR A 247 5.85 -6.68 -6.94
N ARG A 248 6.40 -6.87 -5.73
CA ARG A 248 7.80 -6.60 -5.35
C ARG A 248 8.53 -7.85 -4.88
N GLN A 249 8.33 -8.96 -5.58
CA GLN A 249 9.16 -10.16 -5.44
C GLN A 249 10.15 -10.27 -6.59
N ASP A 250 11.30 -10.95 -6.38
CA ASP A 250 12.35 -11.16 -7.39
C ASP A 250 11.80 -11.69 -8.73
N ALA A 251 10.77 -12.54 -8.71
CA ALA A 251 10.14 -13.07 -9.91
C ALA A 251 9.24 -12.06 -10.64
N THR A 252 8.78 -11.00 -9.99
CA THR A 252 7.63 -10.20 -10.44
C THR A 252 7.99 -8.78 -10.83
N VAL A 253 8.95 -8.14 -10.15
CA VAL A 253 9.51 -6.86 -10.56
C VAL A 253 10.73 -7.08 -11.46
N VAL A 254 10.90 -6.28 -12.51
CA VAL A 254 12.08 -6.40 -13.39
C VAL A 254 13.33 -5.86 -12.69
N ASP A 255 13.19 -4.74 -11.98
CA ASP A 255 14.26 -4.11 -11.21
C ASP A 255 13.65 -3.41 -9.98
N PHE A 256 14.15 -3.71 -8.78
CA PHE A 256 13.69 -3.09 -7.53
C PHE A 256 13.91 -1.58 -7.46
N THR A 257 14.68 -1.00 -8.38
CA THR A 257 14.83 0.46 -8.49
C THR A 257 13.68 1.13 -9.24
N TYR A 258 12.82 0.37 -9.92
CA TYR A 258 11.67 0.91 -10.64
C TYR A 258 10.56 1.38 -9.70
N ALA A 259 9.91 2.47 -10.09
CA ALA A 259 8.85 3.10 -9.32
C ALA A 259 7.57 2.24 -9.28
N GLY A 260 7.34 1.38 -10.27
CA GLY A 260 6.11 0.59 -10.42
C GLY A 260 4.98 1.34 -11.11
N SER A 261 5.25 2.58 -11.56
CA SER A 261 4.25 3.43 -12.22
C SER A 261 3.82 2.91 -13.58
N LYS A 262 4.53 1.92 -14.14
CA LYS A 262 4.28 1.35 -15.46
C LYS A 262 4.08 -0.15 -15.37
N ALA A 263 3.16 -0.69 -16.17
CA ALA A 263 3.00 -2.14 -16.27
C ALA A 263 4.30 -2.83 -16.75
N SER A 264 5.08 -2.16 -17.61
CA SER A 264 6.37 -2.63 -18.11
C SER A 264 7.48 -2.71 -17.06
N ASP A 265 7.27 -2.15 -15.85
CA ASP A 265 8.22 -2.28 -14.74
C ASP A 265 8.19 -3.71 -14.14
N PHE A 266 7.21 -4.53 -14.54
CA PHE A 266 6.96 -5.87 -14.03
C PHE A 266 7.24 -6.95 -15.09
N ASN A 267 7.58 -8.13 -14.60
CA ASN A 267 8.02 -9.25 -15.43
C ASN A 267 6.85 -9.88 -16.19
N ASN A 268 6.79 -9.68 -17.51
CA ASN A 268 5.72 -10.20 -18.37
C ASN A 268 5.56 -11.74 -18.31
N GLN A 269 6.67 -12.47 -18.20
CA GLN A 269 6.67 -13.93 -18.22
C GLN A 269 6.07 -14.50 -16.93
N ASN A 270 6.37 -13.89 -15.79
CA ASN A 270 5.94 -14.38 -14.47
C ASN A 270 4.64 -13.71 -13.98
N TRP A 271 4.21 -12.63 -14.63
CA TRP A 271 2.96 -11.93 -14.34
C TRP A 271 1.73 -12.84 -14.25
N PRO A 272 1.51 -13.84 -15.15
CA PRO A 272 0.36 -14.73 -15.04
C PRO A 272 0.34 -15.53 -13.74
N ILE A 273 1.50 -15.87 -13.18
CA ILE A 273 1.62 -16.61 -11.92
C ILE A 273 1.17 -15.71 -10.76
N MET A 274 1.70 -14.48 -10.70
CA MET A 274 1.30 -13.48 -9.70
C MET A 274 -0.20 -13.21 -9.76
N ARG A 275 -0.74 -12.96 -10.96
CA ARG A 275 -2.17 -12.76 -11.19
C ARG A 275 -2.99 -13.97 -10.75
N GLY A 276 -2.52 -15.19 -11.07
CA GLY A 276 -3.14 -16.44 -10.64
C GLY A 276 -3.27 -16.53 -9.13
N VAL A 277 -2.17 -16.33 -8.40
CA VAL A 277 -2.15 -16.38 -6.92
C VAL A 277 -3.12 -15.37 -6.30
N MET A 278 -3.08 -14.12 -6.75
CA MET A 278 -3.98 -13.05 -6.29
C MET A 278 -5.45 -13.41 -6.48
N ARG A 279 -5.82 -13.81 -7.71
CA ARG A 279 -7.21 -14.21 -8.01
C ARG A 279 -7.63 -15.44 -7.22
N GLY A 280 -6.76 -16.43 -7.16
CA GLY A 280 -6.99 -17.65 -6.40
C GLY A 280 -7.33 -17.34 -4.96
N MET A 281 -6.50 -16.56 -4.26
CA MET A 281 -6.76 -16.21 -2.86
C MET A 281 -8.08 -15.48 -2.66
N ILE A 282 -8.40 -14.49 -3.51
CA ILE A 282 -9.67 -13.77 -3.45
C ILE A 282 -10.84 -14.76 -3.60
N ASP A 283 -10.84 -15.57 -4.66
CA ASP A 283 -11.91 -16.50 -4.96
C ASP A 283 -12.03 -17.60 -3.89
N GLY A 284 -10.90 -18.05 -3.33
CA GLY A 284 -10.82 -18.98 -2.21
C GLY A 284 -11.49 -18.43 -0.96
N VAL A 285 -11.14 -17.21 -0.55
CA VAL A 285 -11.80 -16.53 0.58
C VAL A 285 -13.30 -16.39 0.33
N LYS A 286 -13.69 -15.92 -0.86
CA LYS A 286 -15.10 -15.71 -1.22
C LYS A 286 -15.89 -17.01 -1.29
N SER A 287 -15.26 -18.13 -1.63
CA SER A 287 -15.90 -19.46 -1.58
C SER A 287 -16.30 -19.87 -0.16
N ALA A 288 -15.47 -19.51 0.83
CA ALA A 288 -15.69 -19.83 2.25
C ALA A 288 -16.59 -18.80 2.96
N GLN A 289 -16.48 -17.53 2.56
CA GLN A 289 -17.15 -16.38 3.16
C GLN A 289 -17.48 -15.33 2.07
N PRO A 290 -18.61 -15.47 1.34
CA PRO A 290 -18.95 -14.61 0.21
C PRO A 290 -19.00 -13.10 0.52
N SER A 291 -19.32 -12.74 1.77
CA SER A 291 -19.41 -11.35 2.23
C SER A 291 -18.09 -10.74 2.70
N ALA A 292 -17.00 -11.53 2.79
CA ALA A 292 -15.70 -11.03 3.21
C ALA A 292 -15.20 -9.94 2.24
N LYS A 293 -14.33 -9.05 2.71
CA LYS A 293 -13.66 -8.05 1.89
C LYS A 293 -12.24 -8.53 1.60
N CYS A 294 -11.88 -8.59 0.32
CA CYS A 294 -10.53 -8.99 -0.07
C CYS A 294 -9.79 -7.80 -0.69
N GLY A 295 -8.53 -7.60 -0.29
CA GLY A 295 -7.60 -6.64 -0.89
C GLY A 295 -6.39 -7.31 -1.52
N ILE A 296 -5.68 -6.59 -2.38
CA ILE A 296 -4.35 -6.95 -2.87
C ILE A 296 -3.38 -5.88 -2.43
N ASN A 297 -2.26 -6.32 -1.87
CA ASN A 297 -1.21 -5.45 -1.40
C ASN A 297 -0.37 -4.90 -2.55
N PHE A 298 -0.27 -3.57 -2.62
CA PHE A 298 0.65 -2.84 -3.50
C PHE A 298 1.61 -2.00 -2.66
N CYS A 299 2.73 -1.56 -3.24
CA CYS A 299 3.63 -0.62 -2.56
C CYS A 299 4.29 0.34 -3.55
N VAL A 300 5.12 1.26 -3.04
CA VAL A 300 5.77 2.31 -3.85
C VAL A 300 4.72 3.07 -4.71
N ALA A 301 4.91 3.14 -6.02
CA ALA A 301 4.00 3.73 -6.99
C ALA A 301 3.45 2.67 -7.96
N ASP A 302 3.14 1.46 -7.47
CA ASP A 302 2.67 0.29 -8.23
C ASP A 302 1.31 0.46 -8.97
N VAL A 303 0.92 1.69 -9.31
CA VAL A 303 -0.28 1.98 -10.11
C VAL A 303 -0.24 1.31 -11.48
N GLY A 304 0.95 1.12 -12.06
CA GLY A 304 1.10 0.37 -13.30
C GLY A 304 0.66 -1.08 -13.14
N ALA A 305 0.99 -1.71 -12.00
CA ALA A 305 0.55 -3.06 -11.73
C ALA A 305 -0.93 -3.14 -11.38
N SER A 306 -1.40 -2.28 -10.46
CA SER A 306 -2.79 -2.31 -10.02
C SER A 306 -3.75 -2.01 -11.17
N ASP A 307 -3.42 -1.08 -12.07
CA ASP A 307 -4.22 -0.83 -13.26
C ASP A 307 -4.19 -1.97 -14.28
N ALA A 308 -3.03 -2.59 -14.51
CA ALA A 308 -2.92 -3.72 -15.42
C ALA A 308 -3.73 -4.94 -14.92
N LEU A 309 -3.66 -5.24 -13.63
CA LEU A 309 -4.46 -6.28 -12.99
C LEU A 309 -5.96 -5.93 -13.05
N TRP A 310 -6.30 -4.66 -12.83
CA TRP A 310 -7.68 -4.22 -12.91
C TRP A 310 -8.20 -4.32 -14.36
N GLU A 311 -7.45 -3.92 -15.38
CA GLU A 311 -7.92 -3.95 -16.76
C GLU A 311 -7.74 -5.30 -17.47
N GLY A 312 -7.17 -6.31 -16.80
CA GLY A 312 -6.91 -7.61 -17.43
C GLY A 312 -5.85 -7.51 -18.51
N ARG A 313 -4.76 -6.79 -18.20
CA ARG A 313 -3.61 -6.56 -19.09
C ARG A 313 -2.35 -7.27 -18.60
N GLN A 314 -1.45 -7.47 -19.55
CA GLN A 314 -0.08 -7.91 -19.34
C GLN A 314 0.88 -6.73 -19.39
N PRO A 315 2.09 -6.85 -18.81
CA PRO A 315 3.18 -5.89 -18.97
C PRO A 315 3.57 -5.57 -20.42
N ASP A 316 3.35 -6.50 -21.36
CA ASP A 316 3.57 -6.28 -22.80
C ASP A 316 2.47 -5.44 -23.49
N GLY A 317 1.45 -5.02 -22.75
CA GLY A 317 0.34 -4.20 -23.24
C GLY A 317 -0.83 -4.99 -23.82
N SER A 318 -0.71 -6.32 -23.96
CA SER A 318 -1.83 -7.17 -24.41
C SER A 318 -2.97 -7.16 -23.39
N GLY A 319 -4.21 -7.10 -23.88
CA GLY A 319 -5.43 -7.15 -23.07
C GLY A 319 -6.20 -8.46 -23.26
N GLY A 320 -7.36 -8.57 -22.59
CA GLY A 320 -8.23 -9.76 -22.67
C GLY A 320 -7.82 -10.88 -21.71
N HIS A 321 -6.93 -10.59 -20.77
CA HIS A 321 -6.54 -11.51 -19.72
C HIS A 321 -7.53 -11.44 -18.55
N PRO A 322 -7.51 -12.42 -17.63
CA PRO A 322 -8.36 -12.35 -16.46
C PRO A 322 -8.12 -11.07 -15.64
N THR A 323 -9.19 -10.50 -15.11
CA THR A 323 -9.11 -9.33 -14.23
C THR A 323 -8.91 -9.76 -12.78
N VAL A 324 -8.28 -8.88 -12.00
CA VAL A 324 -8.28 -8.96 -10.54
C VAL A 324 -9.14 -7.82 -10.02
N ARG A 325 -10.14 -8.17 -9.21
CA ARG A 325 -11.07 -7.22 -8.59
C ARG A 325 -11.02 -7.42 -7.09
N TRP A 326 -10.82 -6.34 -6.35
CA TRP A 326 -10.76 -6.34 -4.90
C TRP A 326 -11.86 -5.45 -4.31
N ASP A 327 -12.22 -5.69 -3.06
CA ASP A 327 -13.25 -4.94 -2.33
C ASP A 327 -12.67 -3.82 -1.46
N VAL A 328 -11.37 -3.88 -1.17
CA VAL A 328 -10.59 -2.86 -0.46
C VAL A 328 -9.22 -2.77 -1.11
N THR A 329 -8.72 -1.56 -1.35
CA THR A 329 -7.35 -1.37 -1.83
C THR A 329 -6.43 -1.39 -0.62
N THR A 330 -5.37 -2.18 -0.65
CA THR A 330 -4.36 -2.19 0.42
C THR A 330 -3.01 -1.76 -0.11
N TRP A 331 -2.29 -0.95 0.67
CA TRP A 331 -1.05 -0.33 0.20
C TRP A 331 -0.03 -0.14 1.32
N HIS A 332 1.24 -0.44 1.05
CA HIS A 332 2.35 -0.08 1.94
C HIS A 332 2.97 1.25 1.52
N ASN A 333 3.18 2.16 2.48
CA ASN A 333 3.85 3.43 2.26
C ASN A 333 4.86 3.73 3.37
N TYR A 334 6.14 3.45 3.09
CA TYR A 334 7.26 3.85 3.93
C TYR A 334 7.84 5.19 3.48
N GLU A 335 8.48 5.94 4.39
CA GLU A 335 9.05 7.27 4.10
C GLU A 335 9.94 7.26 2.84
N VAL A 336 10.69 6.18 2.62
CA VAL A 336 11.60 6.05 1.48
C VAL A 336 10.89 6.04 0.12
N TYR A 337 9.59 5.72 0.11
CA TYR A 337 8.72 5.74 -1.09
C TYR A 337 8.09 7.12 -1.33
N GLY A 338 8.34 8.08 -0.44
CA GLY A 338 7.70 9.39 -0.47
C GLY A 338 6.35 9.41 0.26
N ASP A 339 5.65 10.53 0.11
CA ASP A 339 4.36 10.77 0.76
C ASP A 339 3.23 10.11 -0.05
N LEU A 340 2.35 9.34 0.59
CA LEU A 340 1.15 8.75 -0.03
C LEU A 340 0.30 9.80 -0.80
N PHE A 341 0.25 11.03 -0.31
CA PHE A 341 -0.51 12.12 -0.95
C PHE A 341 0.26 12.84 -2.06
N ASN A 342 1.48 12.38 -2.35
CA ASN A 342 2.38 13.00 -3.32
C ASN A 342 3.46 12.00 -3.79
N VAL A 343 3.03 10.81 -4.22
CA VAL A 343 3.92 9.72 -4.64
C VAL A 343 4.59 10.07 -5.95
N GLY A 344 5.90 9.93 -6.00
CA GLY A 344 6.70 10.27 -7.18
C GLY A 344 6.59 9.22 -8.27
N THR A 345 6.58 9.67 -9.52
CA THR A 345 6.70 8.77 -10.67
C THR A 345 8.11 8.22 -10.86
N ASP A 346 9.08 8.67 -10.06
CA ASP A 346 10.41 8.08 -9.88
C ASP A 346 10.50 7.22 -8.60
N GLY A 347 9.37 7.02 -7.91
CA GLY A 347 9.26 6.23 -6.68
C GLY A 347 9.74 6.95 -5.41
N ALA A 348 10.02 8.27 -5.43
CA ALA A 348 10.39 9.02 -4.22
C ALA A 348 10.17 10.56 -4.27
N GLY A 349 10.06 11.18 -5.43
CA GLY A 349 9.79 12.62 -5.60
C GLY A 349 8.31 12.98 -5.48
N PRO A 350 7.91 14.26 -5.56
CA PRO A 350 6.50 14.63 -5.66
C PRO A 350 5.93 14.29 -7.04
N GLY A 351 4.81 13.57 -7.12
CA GLY A 351 4.17 13.18 -8.39
C GLY A 351 2.65 13.33 -8.36
N PHE A 352 1.96 12.45 -7.62
CA PHE A 352 0.50 12.46 -7.53
C PHE A 352 -0.04 11.96 -6.19
N ASP A 353 -1.27 12.35 -5.89
CA ASP A 353 -2.01 11.88 -4.72
C ASP A 353 -2.56 10.48 -4.99
N LEU A 354 -1.89 9.47 -4.43
CA LEU A 354 -2.25 8.07 -4.60
C LEU A 354 -3.59 7.73 -3.94
N ALA A 355 -3.91 8.36 -2.80
CA ALA A 355 -5.17 8.12 -2.12
C ALA A 355 -6.36 8.64 -2.93
N THR A 356 -6.23 9.83 -3.52
CA THR A 356 -7.21 10.36 -4.50
C THR A 356 -7.30 9.45 -5.73
N TYR A 357 -6.17 8.97 -6.24
CA TYR A 357 -6.14 8.04 -7.37
C TYR A 357 -6.94 6.77 -7.08
N CYS A 358 -6.61 6.06 -6.00
CA CYS A 358 -7.28 4.81 -5.62
C CYS A 358 -8.79 5.02 -5.37
N LYS A 359 -9.17 6.10 -4.67
CA LYS A 359 -10.58 6.47 -4.45
C LYS A 359 -11.33 6.60 -5.76
N ALA A 360 -10.80 7.40 -6.69
CA ALA A 360 -11.48 7.68 -7.95
C ALA A 360 -11.49 6.46 -8.88
N ARG A 361 -10.34 5.79 -9.01
CA ARG A 361 -10.06 4.74 -9.98
C ARG A 361 -10.71 3.40 -9.62
N TYR A 362 -10.56 2.97 -8.37
CA TYR A 362 -11.02 1.65 -7.91
C TYR A 362 -12.35 1.74 -7.17
N GLY A 363 -12.71 2.90 -6.62
CA GLY A 363 -14.02 3.14 -6.01
C GLY A 363 -14.28 2.34 -4.73
N VAL A 364 -13.23 1.79 -4.12
CA VAL A 364 -13.27 0.99 -2.89
C VAL A 364 -12.43 1.65 -1.79
N PRO A 365 -12.69 1.35 -0.50
CA PRO A 365 -11.89 1.90 0.60
C PRO A 365 -10.40 1.58 0.47
N LEU A 366 -9.56 2.50 0.94
CA LEU A 366 -8.12 2.35 1.04
C LEU A 366 -7.73 2.00 2.49
N ILE A 367 -6.92 0.97 2.66
CA ILE A 367 -6.24 0.65 3.91
C ILE A 367 -4.73 0.76 3.67
N VAL A 368 -4.07 1.63 4.43
CA VAL A 368 -2.60 1.69 4.45
C VAL A 368 -2.12 0.59 5.38
N THR A 369 -1.85 -0.60 4.82
CA THR A 369 -1.60 -1.82 5.59
C THR A 369 -0.22 -1.86 6.24
N GLU A 370 0.72 -1.03 5.76
CA GLU A 370 1.96 -0.71 6.44
C GLU A 370 2.39 0.73 6.17
N TRP A 371 2.83 1.42 7.21
CA TRP A 371 3.55 2.68 7.08
C TRP A 371 4.52 2.86 8.24
N ASN A 372 5.73 3.34 7.93
CA ASN A 372 6.74 3.78 8.90
C ASN A 372 7.85 4.56 8.19
N THR A 373 8.80 5.08 8.96
CA THR A 373 10.12 5.48 8.49
C THR A 373 11.10 4.30 8.52
N GLY A 374 12.27 4.47 7.94
CA GLY A 374 13.33 3.46 7.88
C GLY A 374 14.01 3.20 9.25
N PRO A 375 14.63 2.03 9.41
CA PRO A 375 15.21 1.54 10.66
C PRO A 375 16.46 2.32 11.08
N GLU A 376 17.04 3.10 10.16
CA GLU A 376 18.22 3.91 10.41
C GLU A 376 17.92 5.22 11.15
N LYS A 377 16.65 5.56 11.38
CA LYS A 377 16.26 6.82 12.02
C LYS A 377 16.29 6.72 13.53
N SER A 378 16.62 7.84 14.19
CA SER A 378 16.58 7.93 15.64
C SER A 378 15.15 7.83 16.18
N GLU A 379 14.99 7.40 17.43
CA GLU A 379 13.69 7.34 18.10
C GLU A 379 12.94 8.69 18.07
N SER A 380 13.66 9.80 18.28
CA SER A 380 13.10 11.15 18.22
C SER A 380 12.56 11.52 16.82
N TYR A 381 13.27 11.12 15.77
CA TYR A 381 12.84 11.31 14.40
C TYR A 381 11.59 10.48 14.12
N ARG A 382 11.59 9.21 14.54
CA ARG A 382 10.45 8.30 14.40
C ARG A 382 9.20 8.87 15.09
N GLY A 383 9.34 9.40 16.30
CA GLY A 383 8.24 10.08 17.01
C GLY A 383 7.66 11.26 16.23
N THR A 384 8.52 12.13 15.67
CA THR A 384 8.09 13.27 14.83
C THR A 384 7.35 12.77 13.58
N TYR A 385 7.92 11.79 12.89
CA TYR A 385 7.32 11.20 11.69
C TYR A 385 5.94 10.60 11.95
N ILE A 386 5.77 9.88 13.07
CA ILE A 386 4.49 9.31 13.48
C ILE A 386 3.43 10.40 13.67
N SER A 387 3.73 11.46 14.42
CA SER A 387 2.79 12.56 14.65
C SER A 387 2.40 13.24 13.34
N ASP A 388 3.37 13.53 12.47
CA ASP A 388 3.14 14.19 11.19
C ASP A 388 2.28 13.35 10.25
N ARG A 389 2.58 12.04 10.12
CA ARG A 389 1.86 11.14 9.21
C ARG A 389 0.47 10.82 9.71
N LEU A 390 0.29 10.56 11.02
CA LEU A 390 -1.04 10.36 11.58
C LEU A 390 -1.93 11.59 11.41
N ALA A 391 -1.39 12.81 11.58
CA ALA A 391 -2.12 14.05 11.31
C ALA A 391 -2.58 14.13 9.86
N ALA A 392 -1.69 13.82 8.90
CA ALA A 392 -2.02 13.82 7.48
C ALA A 392 -3.12 12.78 7.16
N PHE A 393 -2.95 11.53 7.59
CA PHE A 393 -3.95 10.49 7.36
C PHE A 393 -5.29 10.81 8.02
N TYR A 394 -5.27 11.29 9.27
CA TYR A 394 -6.48 11.62 10.00
C TYR A 394 -7.27 12.71 9.27
N ASN A 395 -6.61 13.78 8.82
CA ASN A 395 -7.27 14.84 8.06
C ASN A 395 -7.82 14.34 6.71
N ALA A 396 -7.09 13.45 6.04
CA ALA A 396 -7.48 12.91 4.74
C ALA A 396 -8.59 11.85 4.81
N ARG A 397 -8.82 11.21 5.96
CA ARG A 397 -9.75 10.06 6.06
C ARG A 397 -11.16 10.37 5.57
N LYS A 398 -11.65 11.60 5.76
CA LYS A 398 -13.01 12.00 5.37
C LYS A 398 -13.16 12.33 3.87
N THR A 399 -12.06 12.49 3.16
CA THR A 399 -12.04 12.98 1.78
C THR A 399 -11.41 11.98 0.79
N HIS A 400 -10.56 11.08 1.27
CA HIS A 400 -9.77 10.14 0.45
C HIS A 400 -10.18 8.67 0.63
N ASN A 401 -11.28 8.37 1.33
CA ASN A 401 -11.76 7.01 1.59
C ASN A 401 -10.75 6.11 2.34
N ILE A 402 -9.94 6.69 3.24
CA ILE A 402 -8.93 5.95 4.02
C ILE A 402 -9.58 5.32 5.24
N GLN A 403 -9.91 4.03 5.15
CA GLN A 403 -10.61 3.29 6.19
C GLN A 403 -9.72 2.96 7.39
N SER A 404 -8.44 2.69 7.16
CA SER A 404 -7.51 2.29 8.22
C SER A 404 -6.06 2.56 7.83
N VAL A 405 -5.23 2.88 8.84
CA VAL A 405 -3.78 3.02 8.72
C VAL A 405 -3.10 2.17 9.78
N MET A 406 -2.19 1.29 9.34
CA MET A 406 -1.59 0.24 10.17
C MET A 406 -0.10 0.49 10.32
N TYR A 407 0.30 0.98 11.50
CA TYR A 407 1.70 1.28 11.77
C TYR A 407 2.54 0.00 11.75
N TYR A 408 3.62 -0.01 10.98
CA TYR A 408 4.59 -1.11 10.98
C TYR A 408 5.73 -0.77 11.94
N VAL A 409 5.95 -1.44 13.06
CA VAL A 409 5.30 -2.66 13.57
C VAL A 409 5.19 -2.57 15.10
N LEU A 410 4.38 -3.43 15.72
CA LEU A 410 4.24 -3.47 17.18
C LEU A 410 5.58 -3.68 17.88
N ASP A 411 6.28 -4.76 17.53
CA ASP A 411 7.56 -5.14 18.12
C ASP A 411 8.46 -5.75 17.05
N SER A 412 9.69 -5.25 16.96
CA SER A 412 10.73 -5.74 16.02
C SER A 412 11.87 -6.49 16.71
N GLY A 413 11.75 -6.78 18.01
CA GLY A 413 12.78 -7.40 18.86
C GLY A 413 14.01 -6.51 19.09
N ASN A 414 13.94 -5.24 18.67
CA ASN A 414 15.00 -4.24 18.76
C ASN A 414 14.41 -2.83 18.59
N ASN A 415 15.25 -1.79 18.64
CA ASN A 415 14.80 -0.40 18.59
C ASN A 415 14.67 0.23 17.18
N THR A 416 14.62 -0.58 16.11
CA THR A 416 14.67 -0.08 14.73
C THR A 416 13.29 0.32 14.18
N TYR A 417 12.34 -0.61 14.13
CA TYR A 417 10.99 -0.38 13.56
C TYR A 417 9.87 -0.42 14.59
N GLY A 418 9.99 -1.28 15.59
CA GLY A 418 8.97 -1.54 16.60
C GLY A 418 8.60 -0.29 17.40
N ILE A 419 7.36 -0.18 17.84
CA ILE A 419 6.96 0.81 18.85
C ILE A 419 7.19 0.29 20.28
N MET A 420 7.44 -1.02 20.41
CA MET A 420 7.80 -1.73 21.62
C MET A 420 9.00 -2.67 21.37
N VAL A 421 9.65 -3.09 22.46
CA VAL A 421 10.64 -4.17 22.52
C VAL A 421 10.39 -5.00 23.77
N ASP A 422 10.13 -6.30 23.61
CA ASP A 422 10.00 -7.27 24.71
C ASP A 422 9.02 -6.80 25.82
N GLY A 423 7.90 -6.23 25.40
CA GLY A 423 6.80 -5.74 26.26
C GLY A 423 7.01 -4.34 26.80
N LYS A 424 8.10 -3.66 26.42
CA LYS A 424 8.42 -2.30 26.88
C LYS A 424 8.26 -1.31 25.74
N ALA A 425 7.61 -0.19 26.04
CA ALA A 425 7.48 0.92 25.11
C ALA A 425 8.85 1.49 24.71
N ILE A 426 9.00 1.88 23.45
CA ILE A 426 10.08 2.76 23.02
C ILE A 426 9.57 4.20 23.12
N ASP A 427 10.12 4.99 24.05
CA ASP A 427 9.53 6.23 24.54
C ASP A 427 9.02 7.17 23.45
N ALA A 428 9.90 7.66 22.56
CA ALA A 428 9.53 8.67 21.58
C ALA A 428 8.44 8.23 20.58
N PRO A 429 8.58 7.09 19.86
CA PRO A 429 7.53 6.63 18.95
C PRO A 429 6.25 6.22 19.69
N TYR A 430 6.35 5.55 20.86
CA TYR A 430 5.18 5.16 21.65
C TYR A 430 4.38 6.36 22.13
N ASN A 431 5.04 7.36 22.71
CA ASN A 431 4.39 8.57 23.20
C ASN A 431 3.76 9.38 22.06
N ALA A 432 4.42 9.46 20.90
CA ALA A 432 3.89 10.15 19.73
C ALA A 432 2.60 9.51 19.21
N PHE A 433 2.59 8.17 19.07
CA PHE A 433 1.42 7.44 18.59
C PHE A 433 0.25 7.56 19.58
N THR A 434 0.49 7.21 20.84
CA THR A 434 -0.57 7.16 21.87
C THR A 434 -1.13 8.53 22.22
N SER A 435 -0.31 9.57 22.25
CA SER A 435 -0.79 10.96 22.44
C SER A 435 -1.68 11.39 21.27
N PHE A 436 -1.30 11.02 20.04
CA PHE A 436 -2.10 11.35 18.87
C PHE A 436 -3.45 10.64 18.89
N THR A 437 -3.48 9.32 19.06
CA THR A 437 -4.73 8.54 19.06
C THR A 437 -5.65 8.91 20.20
N SER A 438 -5.11 9.25 21.38
CA SER A 438 -5.90 9.76 22.50
C SER A 438 -6.52 11.13 22.25
N GLY A 439 -5.82 11.99 21.49
CA GLY A 439 -6.28 13.34 21.14
C GLY A 439 -7.21 13.41 19.93
N HIS A 440 -7.32 12.32 19.16
CA HIS A 440 -8.02 12.30 17.87
C HIS A 440 -8.89 11.06 17.75
N ALA A 441 -10.00 11.00 18.46
CA ALA A 441 -10.90 9.85 18.35
C ALA A 441 -11.38 9.64 16.90
N ASP A 442 -11.49 8.37 16.48
CA ASP A 442 -12.10 7.99 15.22
C ASP A 442 -13.62 7.96 15.38
N THR A 443 -14.25 9.12 15.16
CA THR A 443 -15.69 9.37 15.32
C THR A 443 -16.29 10.07 14.12
#